data_AF-A0A838E4N8-F1
#
_entry.id   AF-A0A838E4N8-F1
#
_cell.length_a   1.000
_cell.length_b   1.000
_cell.length_c   1.000
_cell.angle_alpha   90.00
_cell.angle_beta   90.00
_cell.angle_gamma   90.00
#
_symmetry.space_group_name_H-M   'P 1'
#
loop_
_entity.id
_entity.type
_entity.pdbx_description
1 polymer ?
#
loop_
_entity_poly.entity_id
_entity_poly.type
_entity_poly.pdbx_seq_one_letter_code
_entity_poly.pdbx_strand_id
1 'polypeptide(L)'
;MANVQRMPPDLGVDDVVLLVPEEETVPEHDLHRLLVDQLAAGVRAWFAGHDDVAVHSRLAWFPDRSDPRVRLDPDVMVVHGRPQGERKSFKSWVEGGAVPQVILEVRSEDAPTATTSSDCSGLAPTASGRW
;
A
#
# COMPACT_ATOMS: atom_id res chain seq x y z
N MET A 1 28.31 5.84 -9.55
CA MET A 1 28.03 5.70 -11.00
C MET A 1 27.12 4.49 -11.15
N ALA A 2 25.88 4.67 -11.59
CA ALA A 2 24.90 3.58 -11.67
C ALA A 2 24.99 2.84 -13.01
N ASN A 3 24.98 1.51 -12.96
CA ASN A 3 25.11 0.62 -14.10
C ASN A 3 23.72 0.42 -14.72
N VAL A 4 23.53 0.87 -15.97
CA VAL A 4 22.25 0.73 -16.69
C VAL A 4 22.27 -0.58 -17.48
N GLN A 5 21.60 -1.61 -16.96
CA GLN A 5 21.30 -2.80 -17.75
C GLN A 5 20.04 -2.52 -18.57
N ARG A 6 20.16 -2.40 -19.90
CA ARG A 6 19.00 -2.22 -20.80
C ARG A 6 18.24 -3.55 -20.93
N MET A 7 16.93 -3.52 -20.67
CA MET A 7 16.01 -4.62 -21.01
C MET A 7 15.81 -4.75 -22.53
N PRO A 8 15.47 -5.96 -23.03
CA PRO A 8 15.20 -6.21 -24.44
C PRO A 8 13.95 -5.46 -24.96
N PRO A 9 13.92 -5.14 -26.27
CA PRO A 9 13.10 -4.05 -26.80
C PRO A 9 11.65 -4.39 -27.19
N ASP A 10 11.08 -5.53 -26.81
CA ASP A 10 9.85 -6.06 -27.44
C ASP A 10 8.61 -6.22 -26.52
N LEU A 11 8.58 -5.61 -25.33
CA LEU A 11 7.35 -5.49 -24.54
C LEU A 11 6.79 -4.08 -24.67
N GLY A 12 5.76 -3.92 -25.51
CA GLY A 12 4.99 -2.67 -25.62
C GLY A 12 4.26 -2.36 -24.33
N VAL A 13 4.88 -1.54 -23.46
CA VAL A 13 4.31 -1.02 -22.22
C VAL A 13 4.78 0.41 -21.98
N ASP A 14 4.27 1.36 -22.78
CA ASP A 14 4.61 2.78 -22.67
C ASP A 14 4.24 3.43 -21.30
N ASP A 15 3.60 2.70 -20.38
CA ASP A 15 3.15 3.19 -19.06
C ASP A 15 3.68 2.38 -17.86
N VAL A 16 4.60 1.43 -18.06
CA VAL A 16 5.17 0.65 -16.94
C VAL A 16 6.48 1.30 -16.48
N VAL A 17 6.38 2.15 -15.46
CA VAL A 17 7.56 2.62 -14.72
C VAL A 17 7.97 1.52 -13.74
N LEU A 18 9.00 0.75 -14.10
CA LEU A 18 9.62 -0.21 -13.19
C LEU A 18 10.47 0.57 -12.18
N LEU A 19 9.89 0.85 -11.02
CA LEU A 19 10.60 1.53 -9.95
C LEU A 19 11.31 0.47 -9.09
N VAL A 20 12.61 0.30 -9.32
CA VAL A 20 13.47 -0.46 -8.43
C VAL A 20 13.77 0.43 -7.23
N PRO A 21 13.35 0.11 -5.99
CA PRO A 21 13.76 0.87 -4.82
C PRO A 21 15.29 0.79 -4.63
N GLU A 22 15.92 1.85 -4.10
CA GLU A 22 17.39 1.91 -3.91
C GLU A 22 17.88 1.01 -2.77
N GLU A 23 16.99 0.57 -1.89
CA GLU A 23 17.31 -0.39 -0.84
C GLU A 23 17.22 -1.82 -1.39
N GLU A 24 18.26 -2.60 -1.14
CA GLU A 24 18.35 -4.00 -1.52
C GLU A 24 17.10 -4.74 -1.01
N THR A 25 16.33 -5.31 -1.92
CA THR A 25 15.09 -6.00 -1.58
C THR A 25 15.42 -7.16 -0.66
N VAL A 26 15.11 -7.05 0.63
CA VAL A 26 15.19 -8.18 1.56
C VAL A 26 14.16 -9.20 1.06
N PRO A 27 14.54 -10.47 0.84
CA PRO A 27 13.59 -11.49 0.45
C PRO A 27 12.43 -11.55 1.46
N GLU A 28 11.19 -11.47 0.97
CA GLU A 28 10.00 -11.63 1.81
C GLU A 28 10.07 -12.99 2.53
N HIS A 29 9.98 -12.98 3.86
CA HIS A 29 9.97 -14.21 4.65
C HIS A 29 8.60 -14.89 4.53
N ASP A 30 8.56 -16.21 4.33
CA ASP A 30 7.31 -16.95 4.09
C ASP A 30 6.24 -16.74 5.18
N LEU A 31 6.66 -16.58 6.44
CA LEU A 31 5.73 -16.27 7.54
C LEU A 31 5.06 -14.91 7.38
N HIS A 32 5.82 -13.86 7.05
CA HIS A 32 5.27 -12.54 6.77
C HIS A 32 4.27 -12.64 5.64
N ARG A 33 4.60 -13.44 4.61
CA ARG A 33 3.72 -13.65 3.47
C ARG A 33 2.34 -14.18 3.87
N LEU A 34 2.34 -15.27 4.62
CA LEU A 34 1.12 -15.92 5.11
C LEU A 34 0.30 -15.04 6.06
N LEU A 35 0.96 -14.25 6.91
CA LEU A 35 0.30 -13.35 7.84
C LEU A 35 -0.45 -12.23 7.11
N VAL A 36 0.18 -11.60 6.12
CA VAL A 36 -0.46 -10.56 5.30
C VAL A 36 -1.63 -11.12 4.50
N ASP A 37 -1.50 -12.32 3.93
CA ASP A 37 -2.59 -12.99 3.20
C ASP A 37 -3.80 -13.24 4.11
N GLN A 38 -3.55 -13.76 5.31
CA GLN A 38 -4.60 -14.04 6.29
C GLN A 38 -5.26 -12.77 6.82
N LEU A 39 -4.48 -11.71 7.06
CA LEU A 39 -4.98 -10.40 7.46
C LEU A 39 -5.87 -9.80 6.38
N ALA A 40 -5.40 -9.76 5.14
CA ALA A 40 -6.14 -9.25 4.00
C ALA A 40 -7.46 -10.02 3.79
N ALA A 41 -7.45 -11.34 3.92
CA ALA A 41 -8.64 -12.17 3.84
C ALA A 41 -9.65 -11.83 4.95
N GLY A 42 -9.18 -11.67 6.20
CA GLY A 42 -10.04 -11.28 7.32
C GLY A 42 -10.67 -9.90 7.14
N VAL A 43 -9.90 -8.91 6.70
CA VAL A 43 -10.41 -7.54 6.44
C VAL A 43 -11.39 -7.54 5.27
N ARG A 44 -11.14 -8.29 4.20
CA ARG A 44 -12.10 -8.47 3.09
C ARG A 44 -13.40 -9.11 3.57
N ALA A 45 -13.32 -10.14 4.42
CA ALA A 45 -14.51 -10.78 4.98
C ALA A 45 -15.32 -9.81 5.86
N TRP A 46 -14.65 -8.96 6.63
CA TRP A 46 -15.30 -7.91 7.42
C TRP A 46 -16.11 -6.93 6.55
N PHE A 47 -15.58 -6.55 5.39
CA PHE A 47 -16.24 -5.62 4.45
C PHE A 47 -17.07 -6.30 3.36
N ALA A 48 -17.34 -7.62 3.45
CA ALA A 48 -18.00 -8.35 2.37
C ALA A 48 -19.43 -7.85 2.02
N GLY A 49 -20.08 -7.12 2.91
CA GLY A 49 -21.39 -6.49 2.67
C GLY A 49 -21.33 -5.02 2.22
N HIS A 50 -20.14 -4.47 1.97
CA HIS A 50 -19.92 -3.07 1.64
C HIS A 50 -19.36 -2.94 0.22
N ASP A 51 -20.23 -2.72 -0.76
CA ASP A 51 -19.86 -2.60 -2.18
C ASP A 51 -19.06 -1.33 -2.50
N ASP A 52 -18.95 -0.39 -1.56
CA ASP A 52 -18.21 0.85 -1.66
C ASP A 52 -16.89 0.84 -0.88
N VAL A 53 -16.40 -0.33 -0.44
CA VAL A 53 -15.09 -0.48 0.20
C VAL A 53 -14.21 -1.44 -0.57
N ALA A 54 -13.00 -0.97 -0.92
CA ALA A 54 -11.96 -1.78 -1.56
C ALA A 54 -10.86 -2.13 -0.56
N VAL A 55 -10.44 -3.40 -0.56
CA VAL A 55 -9.36 -3.91 0.30
C VAL A 55 -8.30 -4.60 -0.57
N HIS A 56 -7.12 -4.02 -0.59
CA HIS A 56 -5.96 -4.50 -1.34
C HIS A 56 -4.83 -4.90 -0.42
N SER A 57 -4.05 -5.88 -0.85
CA SER A 57 -2.84 -6.33 -0.15
C SER A 57 -1.70 -6.42 -1.15
N ARG A 58 -0.49 -6.03 -0.74
CA ARG A 58 0.70 -5.96 -1.61
C ARG A 58 0.43 -5.27 -2.94
N LEU A 59 -0.24 -4.12 -2.87
CA LEU A 59 -0.58 -3.34 -4.04
C LEU A 59 0.04 -1.96 -3.91
N ALA A 60 1.00 -1.65 -4.78
CA ALA A 60 1.66 -0.36 -4.76
C ALA A 60 0.64 0.79 -4.92
N TRP A 61 0.73 1.77 -4.01
CA TRP A 61 -0.09 2.98 -4.01
C TRP A 61 0.72 4.20 -4.45
N PHE A 62 0.24 4.88 -5.49
CA PHE A 62 0.76 6.14 -6.01
C PHE A 62 -0.20 7.29 -5.64
N PRO A 63 0.14 8.13 -4.64
CA PRO A 63 -0.69 9.27 -4.25
C PRO A 63 -0.61 10.45 -5.23
N ASP A 64 0.54 10.66 -5.88
CA ASP A 64 0.80 11.81 -6.74
C ASP A 64 1.14 11.38 -8.17
N ARG A 65 0.42 11.96 -9.15
CA ARG A 65 0.64 11.70 -10.57
C ARG A 65 1.92 12.35 -11.08
N SER A 66 2.30 13.49 -10.51
CA SER A 66 3.41 14.32 -11.00
C SER A 66 4.78 13.73 -10.65
N ASP A 67 4.86 12.96 -9.56
CA ASP A 67 6.06 12.26 -9.15
C ASP A 67 5.77 10.79 -8.82
N PRO A 68 5.84 9.88 -9.81
CA PRO A 68 5.56 8.46 -9.59
C PRO A 68 6.59 7.78 -8.68
N ARG A 69 7.73 8.43 -8.37
CA ARG A 69 8.70 7.89 -7.41
C ARG A 69 8.15 7.94 -5.99
N VAL A 70 7.24 8.87 -5.71
CA VAL A 70 6.47 8.92 -4.46
C VAL A 70 5.42 7.83 -4.52
N ARG A 71 5.72 6.69 -3.89
CA ARG A 71 4.80 5.57 -3.73
C ARG A 71 4.97 4.93 -2.37
N LEU A 72 3.92 4.25 -1.93
CA LEU A 72 3.96 3.33 -0.79
C LEU A 72 3.66 1.94 -1.31
N ASP A 73 4.13 0.92 -0.59
CA ASP A 73 3.77 -0.48 -0.87
C ASP A 73 3.22 -1.13 0.41
N PRO A 74 1.97 -0.81 0.77
CA PRO A 74 1.38 -1.30 2.01
C PRO A 74 1.12 -2.81 1.98
N ASP A 75 1.34 -3.49 3.11
CA ASP A 75 0.93 -4.89 3.24
C ASP A 75 -0.58 -5.06 3.03
N VAL A 76 -1.40 -4.21 3.66
CA VAL A 76 -2.85 -4.11 3.43
C VAL A 76 -3.31 -2.65 3.46
N MET A 77 -4.18 -2.28 2.52
CA MET A 77 -4.86 -0.99 2.51
C MET A 77 -6.39 -1.14 2.39
N VAL A 78 -7.11 -0.22 3.02
CA VAL A 78 -8.58 -0.10 2.93
C VAL A 78 -8.94 1.26 2.36
N VAL A 79 -9.77 1.26 1.32
CA VAL A 79 -10.19 2.45 0.59
C VAL A 79 -11.71 2.52 0.55
N HIS A 80 -12.27 3.55 1.17
CA HIS A 80 -13.71 3.83 1.17
C HIS A 80 -14.14 4.59 -0.08
N GLY A 81 -15.42 4.45 -0.41
CA GLY A 81 -16.05 5.05 -1.58
C GLY A 81 -15.61 4.45 -2.92
N ARG A 82 -14.86 3.33 -2.93
CA ARG A 82 -14.38 2.63 -4.13
C ARG A 82 -14.84 1.17 -4.08
N PRO A 83 -15.39 0.62 -5.18
CA PRO A 83 -15.75 -0.79 -5.20
C PRO A 83 -14.51 -1.69 -5.22
N GLN A 84 -14.68 -2.87 -4.63
CA GLN A 84 -13.69 -3.94 -4.75
C GLN A 84 -13.50 -4.30 -6.23
N GLY A 85 -12.25 -4.56 -6.61
CA GLY A 85 -11.89 -4.90 -7.98
C GLY A 85 -10.39 -5.13 -8.14
N GLU A 86 -9.98 -5.89 -9.15
CA GLU A 86 -8.58 -6.17 -9.40
C GLU A 86 -7.85 -4.93 -9.95
N ARG A 87 -6.62 -4.73 -9.48
CA ARG A 87 -5.77 -3.59 -9.83
C ARG A 87 -4.33 -4.05 -9.92
N LYS A 88 -3.58 -3.51 -10.88
CA LYS A 88 -2.11 -3.69 -10.97
C LYS A 88 -1.35 -2.74 -10.03
N SER A 89 -1.94 -1.58 -9.74
CA SER A 89 -1.50 -0.60 -8.75
C SER A 89 -2.69 0.27 -8.37
N PHE A 90 -2.67 0.88 -7.20
CA PHE A 90 -3.65 1.87 -6.79
C PHE A 90 -3.10 3.26 -7.10
N LYS A 91 -3.76 4.02 -7.99
CA LYS A 91 -3.31 5.35 -8.42
C LYS A 91 -4.38 6.36 -8.07
N SER A 92 -4.12 7.26 -7.13
CA SER A 92 -5.15 8.18 -6.62
C SER A 92 -5.81 9.01 -7.73
N TRP A 93 -5.07 9.41 -8.76
CA TRP A 93 -5.65 10.16 -9.89
C TRP A 93 -6.53 9.32 -10.83
N VAL A 94 -6.34 8.00 -10.88
CA VAL A 94 -7.24 7.09 -11.62
C VAL A 94 -8.50 6.83 -10.80
N GLU A 95 -8.36 6.83 -9.48
CA GLU A 95 -9.41 6.50 -8.52
C GLU A 95 -10.22 7.73 -8.09
N GLY A 96 -10.15 8.85 -8.82
CA GLY A 96 -10.92 10.06 -8.56
C GLY A 96 -10.45 10.86 -7.32
N GLY A 97 -9.16 10.78 -7.01
CA GLY A 97 -8.55 11.40 -5.83
C GLY A 97 -8.67 10.57 -4.56
N ALA A 98 -9.22 9.34 -4.63
CA ALA A 98 -9.32 8.47 -3.46
C ALA A 98 -7.92 8.10 -2.93
N VAL A 99 -7.84 7.98 -1.61
CA VAL A 99 -6.64 7.56 -0.87
C VAL A 99 -7.04 6.48 0.13
N PRO A 100 -6.15 5.58 0.54
CA PRO A 100 -6.39 4.69 1.67
C PRO A 100 -6.67 5.46 2.96
N GLN A 101 -7.73 5.08 3.67
CA GLN A 101 -8.00 5.59 5.03
C GLN A 101 -7.30 4.75 6.09
N VAL A 102 -6.99 3.49 5.78
CA VAL A 102 -6.31 2.57 6.67
C VAL A 102 -5.18 1.89 5.90
N ILE A 103 -4.01 1.86 6.52
CA ILE A 103 -2.83 1.08 6.10
C ILE A 103 -2.44 0.19 7.28
N LEU A 104 -2.23 -1.09 7.01
CA LEU A 104 -1.75 -2.06 7.98
C LEU A 104 -0.42 -2.61 7.48
N GLU A 105 0.58 -2.65 8.37
CA GLU A 105 1.91 -3.18 8.09
C GLU A 105 2.22 -4.30 9.08
N VAL A 106 2.60 -5.46 8.56
CA VAL A 106 3.09 -6.60 9.35
C VAL A 106 4.59 -6.43 9.49
N ARG A 107 5.07 -6.28 10.73
CA ARG A 107 6.50 -6.13 11.00
C ARG A 107 7.21 -7.48 10.83
N SER A 108 8.33 -7.48 10.10
CA SER A 108 9.31 -8.57 10.17
C SER A 108 10.12 -8.48 11.46
N GLU A 109 10.65 -9.61 11.93
CA GLU A 109 11.41 -9.71 13.19
C GLU A 109 12.70 -8.88 13.16
N ASP A 110 13.33 -8.77 11.97
CA ASP A 110 14.60 -8.06 11.77
C ASP A 110 14.42 -6.57 11.45
N ALA A 111 13.18 -6.07 11.38
CA ALA A 111 12.96 -4.65 11.16
C ALA A 111 13.53 -3.86 12.36
N PRO A 112 14.44 -2.88 12.14
CA PRO A 112 14.97 -2.09 13.23
C PRO A 112 13.80 -1.42 13.97
N THR A 113 13.78 -1.58 15.29
CA THR A 113 12.76 -0.98 16.15
C THR A 113 12.69 0.51 15.84
N ALA A 114 11.56 0.96 15.29
CA ALA A 114 11.29 2.37 15.17
C ALA A 114 11.40 2.96 16.58
N THR A 115 12.35 3.87 16.79
CA THR A 115 12.40 4.63 18.04
C THR A 115 11.12 5.44 18.09
N THR A 116 10.11 4.94 18.79
CA THR A 116 8.87 5.68 19.02
C THR A 116 9.26 6.94 19.79
N SER A 117 9.29 8.10 19.12
CA SER A 117 9.10 9.35 19.84
C SER A 117 7.66 9.31 20.33
N SER A 118 7.46 8.99 21.60
CA SER A 118 6.17 8.81 22.27
C SER A 118 5.34 10.09 22.41
N ASP A 119 5.67 11.15 21.68
CA ASP A 119 4.93 12.40 21.71
C ASP A 119 3.81 12.43 20.66
N CYS A 120 2.77 11.63 20.90
CA CYS A 120 1.44 11.82 20.30
C CYS A 120 0.52 12.69 21.17
N SER A 121 1.08 13.45 22.10
CA SER A 121 0.36 14.30 23.06
C SER A 121 -0.41 15.49 22.44
N GLY A 122 -0.35 15.67 21.11
CA GLY A 122 -0.97 16.80 20.40
C GLY A 122 -2.29 16.53 19.64
N LEU A 123 -2.75 15.29 19.52
CA LEU A 123 -3.96 14.96 18.74
C LEU A 123 -5.08 14.45 19.64
N ALA A 124 -5.71 15.38 20.39
CA ALA A 124 -6.98 15.10 21.05
C ALA A 124 -8.13 15.16 20.00
N PRO A 125 -8.96 14.13 19.87
CA PRO A 125 -10.15 14.20 19.03
C PRO A 125 -11.22 15.08 19.70
N THR A 126 -11.69 16.12 19.01
CA THR A 126 -12.94 16.80 19.40
C THR A 126 -14.10 15.88 19.04
N ALA A 127 -14.63 15.18 20.04
CA ALA A 127 -15.80 14.34 19.92
C ALA A 127 -17.07 15.17 19.67
N SER A 128 -17.77 14.92 18.56
CA SER A 128 -19.24 14.98 18.53
C SER A 128 -19.78 14.13 17.39
N GLY A 129 -19.92 12.83 17.64
CA GLY A 129 -20.62 11.90 16.74
C GLY A 129 -21.03 10.69 17.56
N ARG A 130 -22.31 10.62 17.90
CA ARG A 130 -22.91 9.51 18.63
C ARG A 130 -23.09 8.37 17.62
N TRP A 131 -22.53 7.20 17.93
CA TRP A 131 -22.74 5.96 17.19
C TRP A 131 -24.21 5.53 17.18
#